data_AF-A0A661MUK9-F1
#
_entry.id   AF-A0A661MUK9-F1
#
_cell.length_a   1.000
_cell.length_b   1.000
_cell.length_c   1.000
_cell.angle_alpha   90.00
_cell.angle_beta   90.00
_cell.angle_gamma   90.00
#
_symmetry.space_group_name_H-M   'P 1'
#
loop_
_entity.id
_entity.type
_entity.pdbx_description
1 polymer ?
#
loop_
_entity_poly.entity_id
_entity_poly.type
_entity_poly.pdbx_seq_one_letter_code
_entity_poly.pdbx_strand_id
1 'polypeptide(L)'
;MTRRTLSFFLVLGFATVTLSACGSGSVEVEDRGVEAACGLCQFEMEGRSDCYWAIRIEGKEFMVRGDVLPTDDEHDAHDDE
;
A
#
# COMPACT_ATOMS: atom_id res chain seq x y z
N MET A 1 28.38 3.55 49.67
CA MET A 1 27.49 3.99 48.58
C MET A 1 26.07 3.52 48.91
N THR A 2 25.20 4.40 49.40
CA THR A 2 23.89 4.07 49.96
C THR A 2 22.89 3.70 48.86
N ARG A 3 22.05 2.67 49.09
CA ARG A 3 21.04 2.15 48.14
C ARG A 3 20.14 3.22 47.49
N ARG A 4 20.02 4.41 48.10
CA ARG A 4 19.30 5.58 47.57
C ARG A 4 19.95 6.19 46.32
N THR A 5 21.27 6.17 46.19
CA THR A 5 21.96 6.72 45.00
C THR A 5 21.79 5.79 43.78
N LEU A 6 21.69 4.48 43.98
CA LEU A 6 21.48 3.51 42.90
C LEU A 6 20.06 3.58 42.32
N SER A 7 19.03 3.79 43.16
CA SER A 7 17.65 4.00 42.70
C SER A 7 17.46 5.31 41.94
N PHE A 8 18.22 6.36 42.26
CA PHE A 8 18.11 7.65 41.56
C PHE A 8 18.64 7.59 40.12
N PHE A 9 19.71 6.82 39.89
CA PHE A 9 20.25 6.58 38.54
C PHE A 9 19.37 5.62 37.71
N LEU A 10 18.65 4.70 38.35
CA LEU A 10 17.80 3.72 37.65
C LEU A 10 16.48 4.34 37.13
N VAL A 11 15.95 5.36 37.79
CA VAL A 11 14.74 6.07 37.34
C VAL A 11 15.07 7.13 36.27
N LEU A 12 16.25 7.76 36.32
CA LEU A 12 16.65 8.79 35.35
C LEU A 12 17.05 8.21 33.99
N GLY A 13 17.54 6.96 33.93
CA GLY A 13 17.94 6.29 32.69
C GLY A 13 16.78 5.70 31.87
N PHE A 14 15.59 5.53 32.46
CA PHE A 14 14.43 4.94 31.78
C PHE A 14 13.50 5.99 31.14
N ALA A 15 13.66 7.27 31.51
CA ALA A 15 12.78 8.35 31.06
C ALA A 15 13.10 8.88 29.64
N THR A 16 14.17 8.42 29.00
CA THR A 16 14.64 8.96 27.71
C THR A 16 14.23 8.15 26.48
N VAL A 17 13.53 7.03 26.62
CA VAL A 17 13.27 6.08 25.51
C VAL A 17 11.92 6.28 24.80
N THR A 18 11.08 7.23 25.21
CA THR A 18 9.70 7.34 24.67
C THR A 18 9.48 8.41 23.60
N LEU A 19 10.52 9.12 23.14
CA LEU A 19 10.37 10.08 22.05
C LEU A 19 10.87 9.53 20.71
N SER A 20 9.91 9.34 19.81
CA SER A 20 10.05 9.31 18.34
C SER A 20 9.86 7.95 17.68
N ALA A 21 8.64 7.74 17.17
CA ALA A 21 8.41 7.27 15.80
C ALA A 21 6.94 7.48 15.42
N CYS A 22 6.47 8.73 15.40
CA CYS A 22 5.24 9.09 14.70
C CYS A 22 5.64 9.95 13.49
N GLY A 23 6.27 9.31 12.51
CA GLY A 23 6.55 9.89 11.21
C GLY A 23 5.63 9.24 10.19
N SER A 24 4.72 10.02 9.61
CA SER A 24 4.05 9.62 8.37
C SER A 24 5.13 9.51 7.30
N GLY A 25 5.51 8.27 6.95
CA GLY A 25 6.45 8.03 5.86
C GLY A 25 5.97 8.76 4.60
N SER A 26 6.87 9.50 3.96
CA SER A 26 6.59 10.04 2.63
C SER A 26 6.39 8.87 1.68
N VAL A 27 5.23 8.80 1.03
CA VAL A 27 5.01 7.87 -0.08
C VAL A 27 5.82 8.42 -1.25
N GLU A 28 6.86 7.68 -1.64
CA GLU A 28 7.62 7.98 -2.85
C GLU A 28 6.79 7.48 -4.04
N VAL A 29 6.45 8.40 -4.95
CA VAL A 29 5.70 8.10 -6.18
C VAL A 29 6.69 8.10 -7.32
N GLU A 30 6.79 6.96 -8.00
CA GLU A 30 7.75 6.76 -9.08
C GLU A 30 7.03 6.20 -10.31
N ASP A 31 7.42 6.73 -11.48
CA ASP A 31 6.88 6.32 -12.77
C ASP A 31 7.48 4.97 -13.17
N ARG A 32 6.61 4.00 -13.45
CA ARG A 32 7.02 2.67 -13.93
C ARG A 32 5.96 2.06 -14.84
N GLY A 33 6.41 1.26 -15.79
CA GLY A 33 5.53 0.37 -16.54
C GLY A 33 5.07 -0.78 -15.64
N VAL A 34 3.78 -1.13 -15.73
CA VAL A 34 3.17 -2.25 -14.99
C VAL A 34 2.33 -3.08 -15.94
N GLU A 35 2.16 -4.36 -15.62
CA GLU A 35 1.16 -5.20 -16.28
C GLU A 35 -0.24 -4.73 -15.89
N ALA A 36 -1.11 -4.69 -16.89
CA ALA A 36 -2.36 -3.97 -16.88
C ALA A 36 -3.37 -4.78 -17.68
N ALA A 37 -4.45 -5.25 -17.03
CA ALA A 37 -5.42 -6.14 -17.67
C ALA A 37 -6.77 -6.18 -16.95
N CYS A 38 -7.75 -6.90 -17.52
CA CYS A 38 -8.99 -7.23 -16.82
C CYS A 38 -8.71 -8.17 -15.64
N GLY A 39 -9.02 -7.72 -14.42
CA GLY A 39 -8.76 -8.48 -13.21
C GLY A 39 -9.54 -9.79 -13.14
N LEU A 40 -10.79 -9.82 -13.62
CA LEU A 40 -11.59 -11.04 -13.67
C LEU A 40 -11.10 -12.00 -14.77
N CYS A 41 -10.96 -11.52 -16.01
CA CYS A 41 -10.72 -12.40 -17.16
C CYS A 41 -9.26 -12.80 -17.34
N GLN A 42 -8.30 -11.91 -17.04
CA GLN A 42 -6.87 -12.13 -17.31
C GLN A 42 -6.09 -12.47 -16.05
N PHE A 43 -6.45 -11.88 -14.90
CA PHE A 43 -5.79 -12.17 -13.63
C PHE A 43 -6.58 -13.15 -12.76
N GLU A 44 -7.77 -13.59 -13.18
CA GLU A 44 -8.58 -14.58 -12.47
C GLU A 44 -8.89 -14.18 -11.01
N MET A 45 -8.97 -12.87 -10.74
CA MET A 45 -9.18 -12.33 -9.40
C MET A 45 -10.64 -12.56 -8.94
N GLU A 46 -10.79 -13.18 -7.76
CA GLU A 46 -12.09 -13.49 -7.17
C GLU A 46 -12.75 -12.28 -6.46
N GLY A 47 -14.04 -12.40 -6.15
CA GLY A 47 -14.77 -11.45 -5.30
C GLY A 47 -15.59 -10.39 -6.04
N ARG A 48 -15.59 -10.42 -7.38
CA ARG A 48 -16.45 -9.61 -8.25
C ARG A 48 -16.90 -10.43 -9.47
N SER A 49 -18.10 -10.14 -9.97
CA SER A 49 -18.69 -10.85 -11.11
C SER A 49 -18.61 -10.08 -12.42
N ASP A 50 -18.21 -8.82 -12.37
CA ASP A 50 -18.08 -7.90 -13.49
C ASP A 50 -16.61 -7.76 -13.93
N CYS A 51 -16.39 -7.20 -15.12
CA CYS A 51 -15.04 -6.89 -15.59
C CYS A 51 -14.54 -5.60 -14.96
N TYR A 52 -13.24 -5.57 -14.68
CA TYR A 52 -12.62 -4.45 -13.98
C TYR A 52 -11.14 -4.37 -14.26
N TRP A 53 -10.60 -3.17 -14.12
CA TRP A 53 -9.18 -2.94 -14.28
C TRP A 53 -8.38 -3.38 -13.05
N ALA A 54 -7.28 -4.07 -13.33
CA ALA A 54 -6.30 -4.44 -12.33
C ALA A 54 -4.88 -4.26 -12.88
N ILE A 55 -3.95 -4.00 -11.98
CA ILE A 55 -2.52 -3.98 -12.28
C ILE A 55 -1.79 -5.06 -11.48
N ARG A 56 -0.68 -5.55 -12.02
CA ARG A 56 0.23 -6.42 -11.29
C ARG A 56 1.55 -5.70 -11.05
N ILE A 57 1.88 -5.55 -9.77
CA ILE A 57 3.15 -4.99 -9.30
C ILE A 57 3.87 -6.10 -8.54
N GLU A 58 5.03 -6.51 -9.05
CA GLU A 58 5.89 -7.51 -8.39
C GLU A 58 5.15 -8.82 -8.06
N GLY A 59 4.34 -9.30 -9.01
CA GLY A 59 3.56 -10.52 -8.85
C GLY A 59 2.31 -10.38 -7.97
N LYS A 60 2.04 -9.20 -7.40
CA LYS A 60 0.84 -8.92 -6.63
C LYS A 60 -0.15 -8.13 -7.46
N GLU A 61 -1.42 -8.55 -7.40
CA GLU A 61 -2.50 -7.95 -8.15
C GLU A 61 -3.24 -6.92 -7.31
N PHE A 62 -3.54 -5.78 -7.92
CA PHE A 62 -4.23 -4.67 -7.30
C PHE A 62 -5.37 -4.21 -8.20
N MET A 63 -6.57 -4.16 -7.62
CA MET A 63 -7.70 -3.52 -8.25
C MET A 63 -7.43 -2.03 -8.36
N VAL A 64 -7.56 -1.49 -9.58
CA VAL A 64 -7.49 -0.05 -9.80
C VAL A 64 -8.86 0.56 -9.46
N ARG A 65 -8.85 1.63 -8.68
CA ARG A 65 -10.03 2.45 -8.37
C ARG A 65 -9.69 3.91 -8.66
N GLY A 66 -10.52 4.57 -9.44
CA GLY A 66 -10.40 6.00 -9.73
C GLY A 66 -11.78 6.64 -9.83
N ASP A 67 -11.84 7.95 -9.58
CA ASP A 67 -13.06 8.75 -9.75
C ASP A 67 -13.34 9.09 -11.22
N VAL A 68 -12.31 8.94 -12.07
CA VAL A 68 -12.36 9.06 -13.52
C VAL A 68 -12.03 7.68 -14.08
N LEU A 69 -13.03 7.02 -14.64
CA LEU A 69 -12.80 5.84 -15.47
C LEU A 69 -12.22 6.29 -16.81
N PRO A 70 -11.23 5.59 -17.41
CA PRO A 70 -10.90 5.76 -18.81
C PRO A 70 -12.17 5.81 -19.65
N THR A 71 -12.19 6.64 -20.69
CA THR A 71 -13.34 6.79 -21.59
C THR A 71 -13.71 5.46 -22.24
N ASP A 72 -14.94 5.29 -22.73
CA ASP A 72 -15.38 4.02 -23.35
C ASP A 72 -14.42 3.56 -24.48
N ASP A 73 -13.84 4.52 -25.24
CA ASP A 73 -12.82 4.27 -26.27
C ASP A 73 -11.47 3.73 -25.71
N GLU A 74 -11.20 3.97 -24.44
CA GLU A 74 -10.05 3.47 -23.67
C GLU A 74 -10.42 2.23 -22.81
N HIS A 75 -11.72 1.91 -22.71
CA HIS A 75 -12.30 0.90 -21.83
C HIS A 75 -12.87 -0.32 -22.55
N ASP A 76 -12.83 -0.36 -23.88
CA ASP A 76 -13.23 -1.54 -24.63
C ASP A 76 -12.14 -2.62 -24.57
N ALA A 77 -11.96 -3.15 -23.36
CA ALA A 77 -11.14 -4.33 -23.07
C ALA A 77 -11.87 -5.63 -23.41
N HIS A 78 -13.04 -5.52 -24.02
CA HIS A 78 -13.82 -6.60 -24.57
C HIS A 78 -13.59 -6.63 -26.07
N ASP A 79 -13.29 -7.81 -26.60
CA ASP A 79 -13.20 -7.97 -28.05
C ASP A 79 -14.64 -7.83 -28.60
N ASP A 80 -14.84 -6.86 -29.49
CA ASP A 80 -16.05 -6.74 -30.30
C ASP A 80 -16.12 -7.93 -31.27
N GLU A 81 -16.98 -8.90 -30.99
CA GLU A 81 -17.50 -9.83 -32.02
C GLU A 81 -18.87 -9.37 -32.54
#